data_AF-A0A530M127-F1
#
_entry.id   AF-A0A530M127-F1
#
_cell.length_a   1.000
_cell.length_b   1.000
_cell.length_c   1.000
_cell.angle_alpha   90.00
_cell.angle_beta   90.00
_cell.angle_gamma   90.00
#
_symmetry.space_group_name_H-M   'P 1'
#
loop_
_entity.id
_entity.type
_entity.pdbx_description
1 polymer ?
#
loop_
_entity_poly.entity_id
_entity_poly.type
_entity_poly.pdbx_seq_one_letter_code
_entity_poly.pdbx_strand_id
1 'polypeptide(L)'
;CGISAFNVVEVKELGDSRFAVVLDGMSFSLSETWFGADFVPPPAILPRQKRAAARHNALYFLFGRSCLESDVIRWRALAVESAVSAGDLVVFTNTAGYQMDSNESSFHQIPLPRKIAAVRRSSAWTILTDEIPSRGRPPVDSR
;
A
#
# COMPACT_ATOMS: atom_id res chain seq x y z
N CYS A 1 -13.06 11.34 0.56
CA CYS A 1 -11.80 10.98 1.24
C CYS A 1 -11.61 9.46 1.15
N GLY A 2 -10.39 8.98 1.31
CA GLY A 2 -10.12 7.54 1.33
C GLY A 2 -8.76 7.23 1.90
N ILE A 3 -8.47 5.94 1.97
CA ILE A 3 -7.25 5.39 2.53
C ILE A 3 -6.69 4.34 1.57
N SER A 4 -5.37 4.29 1.46
CA SER A 4 -4.65 3.20 0.82
C SER A 4 -3.85 2.50 1.91
N ALA A 5 -4.04 1.19 2.04
CA ALA A 5 -3.40 0.40 3.07
C ALA A 5 -2.61 -0.75 2.43
N PHE A 6 -1.37 -0.93 2.87
CA PHE A 6 -0.47 -1.95 2.38
C PHE A 6 0.03 -2.80 3.55
N ASN A 7 0.08 -4.12 3.36
CA ASN A 7 0.82 -4.96 4.30
C ASN A 7 2.31 -4.74 4.11
N VAL A 8 3.08 -4.75 5.20
CA VAL A 8 4.53 -4.87 5.13
C VAL A 8 4.87 -6.32 4.84
N VAL A 9 5.55 -6.58 3.72
CA VAL A 9 6.01 -7.92 3.33
C VAL A 9 7.35 -8.22 3.97
N GLU A 10 8.27 -7.25 3.89
CA GLU A 10 9.65 -7.43 4.34
C GLU A 10 10.20 -6.14 4.95
N VAL A 11 11.08 -6.29 5.94
CA VAL A 11 11.88 -5.21 6.51
C VAL A 11 13.34 -5.63 6.49
N LYS A 12 14.18 -4.85 5.81
CA LYS A 12 15.62 -5.12 5.65
C LYS A 12 16.43 -3.98 6.24
N GLU A 13 17.42 -4.31 7.07
CA GLU A 13 18.37 -3.32 7.61
C GLU A 13 19.38 -2.91 6.54
N LEU A 14 19.60 -1.61 6.40
CA LEU A 14 20.55 -1.00 5.46
C LEU A 14 21.81 -0.46 6.16
N GLY A 15 21.88 -0.56 7.50
CA GLY A 15 22.89 0.07 8.34
C GLY A 15 22.50 1.48 8.80
N ASP A 16 23.21 2.00 9.81
CA ASP A 16 23.00 3.33 10.39
C ASP A 16 21.55 3.61 10.82
N SER A 17 20.87 2.62 11.39
CA SER A 17 19.44 2.71 11.76
C SER A 17 18.50 3.02 10.58
N ARG A 18 18.89 2.69 9.35
CA ARG A 18 18.06 2.80 8.15
C ARG A 18 17.51 1.43 7.75
N PHE A 19 16.25 1.42 7.31
CA PHE A 19 15.53 0.20 6.96
C PHE A 19 14.80 0.38 5.64
N ALA A 20 14.93 -0.59 4.73
CA ALA A 20 14.03 -0.74 3.60
C ALA A 20 12.80 -1.53 4.04
N VAL A 21 11.62 -1.01 3.73
CA VAL A 21 10.33 -1.63 4.04
C VAL A 21 9.63 -1.90 2.72
N VAL A 22 9.47 -3.18 2.38
CA VAL A 22 8.79 -3.61 1.15
C VAL A 22 7.30 -3.78 1.47
N LEU A 23 6.47 -3.07 0.73
CA LEU A 23 5.02 -3.08 0.86
C LEU A 23 4.38 -4.03 -0.15
N ASP A 24 3.24 -4.60 0.22
CA ASP A 24 2.43 -5.46 -0.64
C ASP A 24 1.63 -4.62 -1.65
N GLY A 25 2.35 -3.96 -2.54
CA GLY A 25 1.85 -3.05 -3.56
C GLY A 25 2.99 -2.49 -4.38
N MET A 26 2.68 -1.61 -5.32
CA MET A 26 3.66 -0.94 -6.18
C MET A 26 3.48 0.57 -6.10
N SER A 27 4.49 1.33 -6.47
CA SER A 27 4.42 2.80 -6.68
C SER A 27 3.23 3.19 -7.56
N PHE A 28 2.86 2.35 -8.53
CA PHE A 28 1.66 2.52 -9.35
C PHE A 28 0.33 2.38 -8.57
N SER A 29 0.31 1.64 -7.46
CA SER A 29 -0.83 1.52 -6.53
C SER A 29 -1.05 2.80 -5.70
N LEU A 30 -0.07 3.73 -5.71
CA LEU A 30 -0.15 5.10 -5.20
C LEU A 30 0.31 6.08 -6.29
N SER A 31 -0.47 6.13 -7.38
CA SER A 31 -0.09 6.63 -8.70
C SER A 31 0.59 8.01 -8.74
N GLU A 32 0.30 8.93 -7.80
CA GLU A 32 0.98 10.25 -7.75
C GLU A 32 2.50 10.15 -7.57
N THR A 33 2.99 9.17 -6.81
CA THR A 33 4.44 9.00 -6.63
C THR A 33 5.14 8.70 -7.95
N TRP A 34 4.45 8.02 -8.88
CA TRP A 34 4.97 7.74 -10.22
C TRP A 34 5.12 9.01 -11.08
N PHE A 35 4.25 10.01 -10.88
CA PHE A 35 4.37 11.31 -11.55
C PHE A 35 5.46 12.20 -10.93
N GLY A 36 6.26 11.68 -10.01
CA GLY A 36 7.31 12.42 -9.30
C GLY A 36 6.76 13.32 -8.19
N ALA A 37 5.50 13.16 -7.83
CA ALA A 37 4.84 13.94 -6.79
C ALA A 37 4.77 13.18 -5.46
N ASP A 38 5.50 13.64 -4.44
CA ASP A 38 5.41 13.11 -3.06
C ASP A 38 4.50 14.00 -2.19
N PHE A 39 3.24 14.15 -2.59
CA PHE A 39 2.23 14.92 -1.83
C PHE A 39 1.55 14.11 -0.73
N VAL A 40 1.85 12.81 -0.60
CA VAL A 40 1.16 11.96 0.36
C VAL A 40 1.55 12.37 1.79
N PRO A 41 0.58 12.58 2.70
CA PRO A 41 0.88 12.76 4.11
C PRO A 41 1.72 11.60 4.66
N PRO A 42 2.52 11.82 5.72
CA PRO A 42 3.22 10.74 6.39
C PRO A 42 2.23 9.61 6.76
N PRO A 43 2.47 8.36 6.35
CA PRO A 43 1.55 7.27 6.63
C PRO A 43 1.55 6.91 8.11
N ALA A 44 0.42 6.38 8.58
CA ALA A 44 0.34 5.73 9.87
C ALA A 44 0.82 4.27 9.77
N ILE A 45 1.54 3.79 10.78
CA ILE A 45 1.88 2.38 10.94
C ILE A 45 0.91 1.77 11.94
N LEU A 46 0.14 0.78 11.51
CA LEU A 46 -0.76 0.01 12.35
C LEU A 46 -0.14 -1.36 12.62
N PRO A 47 0.37 -1.60 13.85
CA PRO A 47 0.95 -2.89 14.19
C PRO A 47 -0.11 -3.99 14.18
N ARG A 48 0.21 -5.16 13.62
CA ARG A 48 -0.70 -6.32 13.65
C ARG A 48 -0.29 -7.41 14.62
N GLN A 49 0.92 -7.34 15.17
CA GLN A 49 1.45 -8.25 16.17
C GLN A 49 2.02 -7.46 17.35
N LYS A 50 2.43 -8.16 18.42
CA LYS A 50 3.16 -7.53 19.52
C LYS A 50 4.39 -6.82 18.96
N ARG A 51 4.54 -5.53 19.30
CA ARG A 51 5.64 -4.69 18.84
C ARG A 51 7.00 -5.29 19.21
N ALA A 52 7.92 -5.33 18.25
CA ALA A 52 9.33 -5.38 18.55
C ALA A 52 9.75 -4.12 19.32
N ALA A 53 10.89 -4.19 20.02
CA ALA A 53 11.42 -3.05 20.77
C ALA A 53 11.53 -1.80 19.87
N ALA A 54 11.21 -0.64 20.44
CA ALA A 54 11.37 0.64 19.76
C ALA A 54 12.81 0.79 19.26
N ARG A 55 12.96 1.32 18.03
CA ARG A 55 14.27 1.60 17.45
C ARG A 55 14.51 3.10 17.50
N HIS A 56 15.51 3.52 18.24
CA HIS A 56 15.85 4.94 18.37
C HIS A 56 16.40 5.48 17.05
N ASN A 57 15.93 6.66 16.62
CA ASN A 57 16.35 7.34 15.40
C ASN A 57 16.25 6.51 14.10
N ALA A 58 15.34 5.53 14.06
CA ALA A 58 15.18 4.69 12.88
C ALA A 58 14.50 5.43 11.73
N LEU A 59 15.05 5.26 10.53
CA LEU A 59 14.49 5.77 9.28
C LEU A 59 14.02 4.62 8.39
N TYR A 60 12.76 4.67 7.97
CA TYR A 60 12.14 3.64 7.14
C TYR A 60 11.85 4.19 5.73
N PHE A 61 12.38 3.53 4.72
CA PHE A 61 12.16 3.85 3.31
C PHE A 61 11.16 2.87 2.72
N LEU A 62 10.10 3.39 2.08
CA LEU A 62 8.96 2.57 1.65
C LEU A 62 9.06 2.25 0.17
N PHE A 63 9.16 0.97 -0.15
CA PHE A 63 9.30 0.44 -1.51
C PHE A 63 8.11 -0.44 -1.87
N GLY A 64 7.81 -0.52 -3.16
CA GLY A 64 6.91 -1.52 -3.71
C GLY A 64 7.61 -2.86 -3.92
N ARG A 65 6.84 -3.86 -4.34
CA ARG A 65 7.31 -5.25 -4.52
C ARG A 65 7.61 -5.63 -5.97
N SER A 66 7.66 -4.67 -6.89
CA SER A 66 8.12 -4.94 -8.25
C SER A 66 9.65 -4.99 -8.31
N CYS A 67 10.19 -5.47 -9.43
CA CYS A 67 11.63 -5.52 -9.66
C CYS A 67 12.21 -4.21 -10.22
N LEU A 68 11.40 -3.15 -10.29
CA LEU A 68 11.85 -1.86 -10.82
C LEU A 68 12.60 -1.10 -9.74
N GLU A 69 13.75 -0.54 -10.08
CA GLU A 69 14.50 0.36 -9.18
C GLU A 69 13.68 1.60 -8.80
N SER A 70 12.82 2.06 -9.71
CA SER A 70 11.93 3.19 -9.50
C SER A 70 10.69 2.85 -8.64
N ASP A 71 10.56 1.63 -8.12
CA ASP A 71 9.40 1.21 -7.33
C ASP A 71 9.45 1.72 -5.89
N VAL A 72 9.51 3.03 -5.76
CA VAL A 72 9.53 3.75 -4.49
C VAL A 72 8.12 4.24 -4.21
N ILE A 73 7.52 3.75 -3.12
CA ILE A 73 6.17 4.17 -2.71
C ILE A 73 6.20 5.59 -2.15
N ARG A 74 7.27 5.92 -1.41
CA ARG A 74 7.50 7.24 -0.82
C ARG A 74 9.00 7.55 -0.79
N TRP A 75 9.38 8.69 -1.35
CA TRP A 75 10.78 9.12 -1.44
C TRP A 75 11.34 9.62 -0.11
N ARG A 76 10.53 10.34 0.67
CA ARG A 76 10.93 10.77 2.01
C ARG A 76 10.94 9.56 2.96
N ALA A 77 11.99 9.45 3.78
CA ALA A 77 12.01 8.48 4.87
C ALA A 77 10.92 8.77 5.90
N LEU A 78 10.42 7.72 6.53
CA LEU A 78 9.52 7.79 7.68
C LEU A 78 10.35 7.65 8.95
N ALA A 79 10.25 8.64 9.84
CA ALA A 79 10.77 8.56 11.20
C ALA A 79 9.62 8.20 12.13
N VAL A 80 9.68 7.02 12.76
CA VAL A 80 8.69 6.55 13.72
C VAL A 80 9.39 6.00 14.94
N GLU A 81 8.81 6.23 16.12
CA GLU A 81 9.34 5.73 17.39
C GLU A 81 9.25 4.21 17.51
N SER A 82 8.25 3.60 16.86
CA SER A 82 8.05 2.15 16.89
C SER A 82 8.77 1.43 15.76
N ALA A 83 9.27 0.23 16.03
CA ALA A 83 9.75 -0.67 15.00
C ALA A 83 8.63 -1.01 14.00
N VAL A 84 8.94 -0.92 12.70
CA VAL A 84 8.15 -1.51 11.62
C VAL A 84 8.57 -2.97 11.45
N SER A 85 7.59 -3.86 11.32
CA SER A 85 7.81 -5.31 11.15
C SER A 85 6.99 -5.87 9.98
N ALA A 86 7.44 -6.98 9.42
CA ALA A 86 6.62 -7.74 8.47
C ALA A 86 5.26 -8.10 9.08
N GLY A 87 4.20 -7.94 8.31
CA GLY A 87 2.83 -8.13 8.73
C GLY A 87 2.13 -6.88 9.27
N ASP A 88 2.84 -5.80 9.56
CA ASP A 88 2.22 -4.51 9.91
C ASP A 88 1.46 -3.91 8.71
N LEU A 89 0.56 -2.95 8.97
CA LEU A 89 -0.11 -2.18 7.93
C LEU A 89 0.47 -0.77 7.85
N VAL A 90 0.80 -0.33 6.64
CA VAL A 90 1.12 1.06 6.32
C VAL A 90 -0.11 1.70 5.70
N VAL A 91 -0.65 2.74 6.32
CA VAL A 91 -1.91 3.38 5.93
C VAL A 91 -1.67 4.82 5.54
N PHE A 92 -1.91 5.11 4.27
CA PHE A 92 -1.91 6.45 3.72
C PHE A 92 -3.33 7.00 3.74
N THR A 93 -3.50 8.20 4.27
CA THR A 93 -4.79 8.89 4.34
C THR A 93 -4.94 9.88 3.18
N ASN A 94 -6.18 10.21 2.85
CA ASN A 94 -6.54 11.18 1.81
C ASN A 94 -6.11 10.77 0.39
N THR A 95 -6.13 9.46 0.11
CA THR A 95 -5.68 8.90 -1.17
C THR A 95 -6.81 8.65 -2.18
N ALA A 96 -8.08 8.84 -1.80
CA ALA A 96 -9.22 8.56 -2.71
C ALA A 96 -9.28 9.36 -4.02
N GLY A 97 -8.52 10.45 -4.12
CA GLY A 97 -8.43 11.22 -5.37
C GLY A 97 -7.48 10.57 -6.37
N TYR A 98 -6.71 11.39 -7.08
CA TYR A 98 -5.76 11.02 -8.14
C TYR A 98 -4.65 10.00 -7.75
N GLN A 99 -4.65 9.53 -6.51
CA GLN A 99 -3.61 8.66 -5.96
C GLN A 99 -3.89 7.16 -6.13
N MET A 100 -5.14 6.72 -6.33
CA MET A 100 -5.45 5.28 -6.25
C MET A 100 -5.54 4.53 -7.58
N ASP A 101 -5.88 5.18 -8.69
CA ASP A 101 -6.37 4.49 -9.90
C ASP A 101 -5.75 4.93 -11.23
N SER A 102 -5.01 6.04 -11.27
CA SER A 102 -4.47 6.58 -12.53
C SER A 102 -3.48 5.64 -13.24
N ASN A 103 -2.63 4.93 -12.49
CA ASN A 103 -1.57 4.07 -13.03
C ASN A 103 -1.68 2.63 -12.56
N GLU A 104 -2.75 2.28 -11.85
CA GLU A 104 -2.93 0.96 -11.28
C GLU A 104 -2.94 -0.10 -12.40
N SER A 105 -2.12 -1.14 -12.25
CA SER A 105 -2.00 -2.19 -13.25
C SER A 105 -1.64 -3.51 -12.61
N SER A 106 -2.01 -4.60 -13.27
CA SER A 106 -1.64 -5.96 -12.88
C SER A 106 -0.20 -6.32 -13.30
N PHE A 107 0.73 -5.37 -13.14
CA PHE A 107 2.14 -5.57 -13.48
C PHE A 107 2.71 -6.76 -12.72
N HIS A 108 3.56 -7.56 -13.38
CA HIS A 108 4.05 -8.86 -12.87
C HIS A 108 2.94 -9.84 -12.44
N GLN A 109 1.74 -9.75 -13.01
CA GLN A 109 0.60 -10.60 -12.64
C GLN A 109 0.18 -10.46 -11.16
N ILE A 110 0.61 -9.38 -10.50
CA ILE A 110 0.14 -9.03 -9.16
C ILE A 110 -1.30 -8.51 -9.31
N PRO A 111 -2.27 -9.02 -8.54
CA PRO A 111 -3.64 -8.54 -8.61
C PRO A 111 -3.74 -7.04 -8.32
N LEU A 112 -4.71 -6.37 -8.94
CA LEU A 112 -5.03 -4.99 -8.58
C LEU A 112 -5.40 -4.92 -7.08
N PRO A 113 -4.96 -3.89 -6.36
CA PRO A 113 -5.45 -3.58 -5.03
C PRO A 113 -6.99 -3.65 -4.93
N ARG A 114 -7.47 -4.35 -3.91
CA ARG A 114 -8.91 -4.44 -3.67
C ARG A 114 -9.45 -3.09 -3.22
N LYS A 115 -10.47 -2.60 -3.91
CA LYS A 115 -11.17 -1.35 -3.58
C LYS A 115 -12.47 -1.67 -2.84
N ILE A 116 -12.69 -0.96 -1.74
CA ILE A 116 -13.92 -1.03 -0.95
C ILE A 116 -14.43 0.37 -0.64
N ALA A 117 -15.75 0.53 -0.65
CA ALA A 117 -16.42 1.74 -0.18
C ALA A 117 -17.05 1.47 1.19
N ALA A 118 -16.68 2.27 2.19
CA ALA A 118 -17.35 2.29 3.48
C ALA A 118 -18.40 3.40 3.49
N VAL A 119 -19.68 3.03 3.52
CA VAL A 119 -20.81 3.96 3.52
C VAL A 119 -21.49 3.95 4.88
N ARG A 120 -21.54 5.10 5.55
CA ARG A 120 -22.28 5.23 6.81
C ARG A 120 -23.77 5.36 6.50
N ARG A 121 -24.58 4.43 7.02
CA ARG A 121 -26.06 4.46 6.97
C ARG A 121 -26.58 4.53 8.39
N SER A 122 -27.31 5.60 8.72
CA SER A 122 -27.80 5.89 10.08
C SER A 122 -26.71 5.67 11.15
N SER A 123 -26.77 4.56 11.89
CA SER A 123 -25.86 4.21 12.98
C SER A 123 -24.82 3.13 12.62
N ALA A 124 -24.82 2.60 11.41
CA ALA A 124 -23.96 1.50 10.98
C ALA A 124 -23.11 1.86 9.76
N TRP A 125 -22.04 1.10 9.55
CA TRP A 125 -21.24 1.14 8.33
C TRP A 125 -21.61 -0.04 7.44
N THR A 126 -21.81 0.21 6.16
CA THR A 126 -21.95 -0.81 5.12
C THR A 126 -20.69 -0.80 4.28
N ILE A 127 -20.09 -1.98 4.08
CA ILE A 127 -18.93 -2.16 3.20
C ILE A 127 -19.43 -2.66 1.86
N LEU A 128 -19.06 -1.97 0.79
CA LEU A 128 -19.34 -2.35 -0.58
C LEU A 128 -18.01 -2.63 -1.28
N THR A 129 -17.94 -3.69 -2.08
CA THR A 129 -16.75 -3.98 -2.88
C THR A 129 -16.90 -3.34 -4.26
N ASP A 130 -15.80 -2.82 -4.80
CA ASP A 130 -15.72 -2.30 -6.17
C ASP A 130 -15.40 -3.43 -7.18
N GLU A 131 -15.91 -4.63 -6.91
CA GLU A 131 -15.65 -5.77 -7.78
C GLU A 131 -16.52 -5.62 -9.04
N ILE A 132 -15.86 -5.42 -10.19
CA ILE A 132 -16.47 -5.61 -11.50
C ILE A 132 -16.81 -7.11 -11.58
N PRO A 133 -18.10 -7.51 -11.75
CA PRO A 133 -18.44 -8.91 -11.93
C PRO A 133 -17.58 -9.48 -13.03
N SER A 134 -16.86 -10.58 -12.76
CA SER A 134 -16.12 -11.28 -13.79
C SER A 134 -17.11 -11.59 -14.92
N ARG A 135 -16.91 -10.99 -16.10
CA ARG A 135 -17.66 -11.43 -17.29
C ARG A 135 -17.31 -12.91 -17.44
N GLY A 136 -18.29 -13.77 -17.15
CA GLY A 136 -18.11 -15.22 -17.27
C GLY A 136 -17.48 -15.52 -18.62
N ARG A 137 -16.40 -16.32 -18.61
CA ARG A 137 -15.80 -16.85 -19.83
C ARG A 137 -16.92 -17.49 -20.64
N PRO A 138 -17.21 -17.07 -21.89
CA PRO A 138 -18.17 -17.79 -22.70
C PRO A 138 -17.71 -19.24 -22.81
N PRO A 139 -18.62 -20.23 -22.76
CA PRO A 139 -18.25 -21.62 -22.89
C PRO A 139 -17.47 -21.81 -24.18
N VAL A 140 -16.28 -22.39 -24.07
CA VAL A 140 -15.53 -22.87 -25.23
C VAL A 140 -16.35 -24.02 -25.81
N ASP A 141 -16.98 -23.76 -26.95
CA ASP A 141 -17.67 -24.78 -27.72
C ASP A 141 -16.62 -25.76 -28.26
N SER A 142 -16.57 -26.96 -27.70
CA SER A 142 -15.70 -28.03 -28.15
C SER A 142 -16.25 -28.58 -29.47
N ARG A 143 -15.58 -28.25 -30.58
CA ARG A 143 -15.69 -28.98 -31.85
C ARG A 143 -14.55 -29.97 -31.99
#